data_AF-A0A0J7ZGG7-F1
#
_entry.id   AF-A0A0J7ZGG7-F1
#
_cell.length_a   1.000
_cell.length_b   1.000
_cell.length_c   1.000
_cell.angle_alpha   90.00
_cell.angle_beta   90.00
_cell.angle_gamma   90.00
#
_symmetry.space_group_name_H-M   'P 1'
#
loop_
_entity.id
_entity.type
_entity.pdbx_description
1 polymer ?
#
loop_
_entity_poly.entity_id
_entity_poly.type
_entity_poly.pdbx_seq_one_letter_code
_entity_poly.pdbx_strand_id
1 'polypeptide(L)'
;MAELADTDTRAHLSALVSRPVRWAARLTPYGRDALAYAHARRPAEPVGPRPGPGERLVELRPAQMSALRVFAALTDELAVKPADGLAERVRSASFSKEANRWQLCLTEEQIVSVAYGLYLHRLTLSEAEANAFARDYNVTFRPSPATRTPTAVLLRPLAGDSDGA
;
A
#
# COMPACT_ATOMS: atom_id res chain seq x y z
N MET A 1 -31.50 9.08 13.24
CA MET A 1 -30.09 9.51 13.33
C MET A 1 -29.99 10.90 13.97
N ALA A 2 -30.73 11.90 13.48
CA ALA A 2 -30.90 13.17 14.18
C ALA A 2 -32.31 13.73 13.90
N GLU A 3 -32.80 14.57 14.79
CA GLU A 3 -34.06 15.32 14.68
C GLU A 3 -33.72 16.78 14.41
N LEU A 4 -34.27 17.36 13.35
CA LEU A 4 -34.11 18.78 13.05
C LEU A 4 -34.87 19.62 14.09
N ALA A 5 -34.23 20.70 14.54
CA ALA A 5 -34.84 21.68 15.40
C ALA A 5 -35.89 22.48 14.63
N ASP A 6 -37.01 22.77 15.27
CA ASP A 6 -38.01 23.69 14.75
C ASP A 6 -37.46 25.13 14.63
N THR A 7 -38.24 25.99 14.00
CA THR A 7 -37.86 27.38 13.73
C THR A 7 -37.68 28.20 15.02
N ASP A 8 -38.46 27.92 16.07
CA ASP A 8 -38.39 28.66 17.34
C ASP A 8 -37.10 28.32 18.10
N THR A 9 -36.79 27.02 18.19
CA THR A 9 -35.53 26.51 18.73
C THR A 9 -34.33 27.08 17.97
N ARG A 10 -34.39 27.16 16.64
CA ARG A 10 -33.30 27.78 15.84
C ARG A 10 -33.17 29.28 16.08
N ALA A 11 -34.27 30.00 16.28
CA ALA A 11 -34.24 31.43 16.59
C ALA A 11 -33.62 31.67 17.98
N HIS A 12 -34.02 30.87 18.97
CA HIS A 12 -33.44 30.88 20.31
C HIS A 12 -31.94 30.59 20.28
N LEU A 13 -31.51 29.56 19.54
CA LEU A 13 -30.10 29.24 19.36
C LEU A 13 -29.34 30.37 18.65
N SER A 14 -29.93 31.00 17.63
CA SER A 14 -29.33 32.13 16.92
C SER A 14 -29.06 33.33 17.83
N ALA A 15 -30.02 33.62 18.74
CA ALA A 15 -29.87 34.65 19.75
C ALA A 15 -28.77 34.29 20.76
N LEU A 16 -28.72 33.03 21.19
CA LEU A 16 -27.72 32.54 22.15
C LEU A 16 -26.28 32.61 21.62
N VAL A 17 -26.08 32.34 20.32
CA VAL A 17 -24.75 32.37 19.69
C VAL A 17 -24.44 33.70 18.99
N SER A 18 -25.31 34.70 19.11
CA SER A 18 -25.20 36.02 18.46
C SER A 18 -24.91 35.97 16.96
N ARG A 19 -25.40 34.92 16.27
CA ARG A 19 -25.23 34.72 14.83
C ARG A 19 -26.36 33.86 14.25
N PRO A 20 -26.72 34.02 12.97
CA PRO A 20 -27.79 33.23 12.37
C PRO A 20 -27.45 31.73 12.30
N VAL A 21 -28.29 30.90 12.92
CA VAL A 21 -28.22 29.44 12.84
C VAL A 21 -29.13 28.94 11.72
N ARG A 22 -28.53 28.53 10.60
CA ARG A 22 -29.27 28.08 9.40
C ARG A 22 -29.95 26.73 9.59
N TRP A 23 -29.35 25.86 10.39
CA TRP A 23 -29.87 24.54 10.74
C TRP A 23 -29.39 24.17 12.14
N ALA A 24 -30.21 23.42 12.87
CA ALA A 24 -29.82 22.79 14.11
C ALA A 24 -30.51 21.42 14.18
N ALA A 25 -29.84 20.44 14.75
CA ALA A 25 -30.40 19.11 14.95
C ALA A 25 -29.93 18.52 16.27
N ARG A 26 -30.81 17.78 16.93
CA ARG A 26 -30.48 16.99 18.12
C ARG A 26 -30.25 15.55 17.71
N LEU A 27 -29.16 14.95 18.18
CA LEU A 27 -28.97 13.51 18.00
C LEU A 27 -30.05 12.75 18.79
N THR A 28 -30.72 11.81 18.13
CA THR A 28 -31.63 10.88 18.80
C THR A 28 -30.81 9.90 19.67
N PRO A 29 -31.41 9.15 20.61
CA PRO A 29 -30.70 8.08 21.32
C PRO A 29 -29.96 7.13 20.37
N TYR A 30 -30.65 6.63 19.33
CA TYR A 30 -30.03 5.82 18.26
C TYR A 30 -28.90 6.54 17.51
N GLY A 31 -29.01 7.85 17.28
CA GLY A 31 -27.95 8.64 16.66
C GLY A 31 -26.70 8.79 17.53
N ARG A 32 -26.90 8.92 18.85
CA ARG A 32 -25.82 8.94 19.82
C ARG A 32 -25.13 7.58 19.89
N ASP A 33 -25.88 6.49 19.91
CA ASP A 33 -25.33 5.14 19.93
C ASP A 33 -24.56 4.84 18.64
N ALA A 34 -25.08 5.24 17.48
CA ALA A 34 -24.39 5.10 16.21
C ALA A 34 -23.08 5.91 16.16
N LEU A 35 -23.07 7.12 16.75
CA LEU A 35 -21.87 7.95 16.85
C LEU A 35 -20.84 7.34 17.83
N ALA A 36 -21.30 6.84 18.98
CA ALA A 36 -20.45 6.14 19.95
C ALA A 36 -19.83 4.87 19.34
N TYR A 37 -20.63 4.09 18.63
CA TYR A 37 -20.16 2.92 17.89
C TYR A 37 -19.16 3.30 16.80
N ALA A 38 -19.42 4.36 16.02
CA ALA A 38 -18.49 4.83 14.99
C ALA A 38 -17.15 5.32 15.58
N HIS A 39 -17.18 5.98 16.74
CA HIS A 39 -15.97 6.39 17.46
C HIS A 39 -15.19 5.19 18.02
N ALA A 40 -15.88 4.23 18.63
CA ALA A 40 -15.26 3.00 19.15
C ALA A 40 -14.71 2.12 18.01
N ARG A 41 -15.38 2.12 16.85
CA ARG A 41 -14.96 1.40 15.65
C ARG A 41 -13.84 2.12 14.89
N ARG A 42 -13.54 3.39 15.19
CA ARG A 42 -12.47 4.12 14.49
C ARG A 42 -11.21 3.25 14.57
N PRO A 43 -10.75 2.68 13.44
CA PRO A 43 -9.61 1.79 13.47
C PRO A 43 -8.47 2.56 14.09
N ALA A 44 -7.69 1.91 14.96
CA ALA A 44 -6.38 2.45 15.32
C ALA A 44 -5.72 2.87 14.00
N GLU A 45 -5.21 4.10 13.96
CA GLU A 45 -4.45 4.59 12.82
C GLU A 45 -3.44 3.49 12.50
N PRO A 46 -3.47 2.91 11.28
CA PRO A 46 -2.68 1.73 11.01
C PRO A 46 -1.22 2.13 11.20
N VAL A 47 -0.63 1.67 12.31
CA VAL A 47 0.80 1.78 12.53
C VAL A 47 1.41 0.98 11.39
N GLY A 48 1.95 1.69 10.41
CA GLY A 48 2.59 1.07 9.25
C GLY A 48 3.62 0.04 9.74
N PRO A 49 3.81 -1.07 9.01
CA PRO A 49 4.72 -2.10 9.43
C PRO A 49 6.12 -1.50 9.58
N ARG A 50 6.70 -1.65 10.78
CA ARG A 50 8.02 -1.13 11.09
C ARG A 50 9.06 -2.18 10.70
N PRO A 51 10.06 -1.85 9.87
CA PRO A 51 11.07 -2.82 9.48
C PRO A 51 11.90 -3.28 10.69
N GLY A 52 12.10 -4.59 10.80
CA GLY A 52 13.10 -5.16 11.70
C GLY A 52 14.53 -4.97 11.19
N PRO A 53 15.55 -5.38 11.97
CA PRO A 53 16.94 -5.34 11.52
C PRO A 53 17.14 -6.10 10.20
N GLY A 54 17.68 -5.44 9.17
CA GLY A 54 17.91 -6.04 7.84
C GLY A 54 16.67 -6.10 6.94
N GLU A 55 15.52 -5.59 7.40
CA GLU A 55 14.31 -5.47 6.60
C GLU A 55 14.14 -4.04 6.08
N ARG A 56 13.47 -3.92 4.93
CA ARG A 56 13.08 -2.65 4.32
C ARG A 56 11.58 -2.60 4.16
N LEU A 57 10.99 -1.44 4.43
CA LEU A 57 9.60 -1.16 4.05
C LEU A 57 9.51 -1.06 2.52
N VAL A 58 8.71 -1.93 1.91
CA VAL A 58 8.44 -1.99 0.48
C VAL A 58 6.98 -1.65 0.26
N GLU A 59 6.76 -0.70 -0.65
CA GLU A 59 5.43 -0.25 -1.03
C GLU A 59 5.08 -0.72 -2.43
N LEU A 60 4.00 -1.50 -2.55
CA LEU A 60 3.53 -2.07 -3.80
C LEU A 60 2.21 -1.45 -4.23
N ARG A 61 2.04 -1.25 -5.54
CA ARG A 61 0.73 -0.92 -6.13
C ARG A 61 -0.24 -2.10 -5.96
N PRO A 62 -1.56 -1.87 -5.99
CA PRO A 62 -2.54 -2.96 -6.00
C PRO A 62 -2.26 -4.02 -7.07
N ALA A 63 -1.89 -3.63 -8.29
CA ALA A 63 -1.55 -4.55 -9.37
C ALA A 63 -0.30 -5.40 -9.06
N GLN A 64 0.76 -4.78 -8.55
CA GLN A 64 1.98 -5.47 -8.13
C GLN A 64 1.71 -6.45 -6.99
N MET A 65 0.88 -6.07 -6.02
CA MET A 65 0.47 -6.96 -4.93
C MET A 65 -0.33 -8.16 -5.44
N SER A 66 -1.23 -7.95 -6.41
CA SER A 66 -1.96 -9.05 -7.05
C SER A 66 -1.03 -10.03 -7.76
N ALA A 67 -0.06 -9.53 -8.53
CA ALA A 67 0.96 -10.36 -9.18
C ALA A 67 1.80 -11.13 -8.15
N LEU A 68 2.20 -10.45 -7.07
CA LEU A 68 2.99 -11.07 -6.00
C LEU A 68 2.21 -12.16 -5.26
N ARG A 69 0.91 -12.00 -5.03
CA ARG A 69 0.05 -13.04 -4.45
C ARG A 69 0.00 -14.29 -5.31
N VAL A 70 -0.08 -14.13 -6.63
CA VAL A 70 -0.04 -15.26 -7.57
C VAL A 70 1.32 -15.96 -7.48
N PHE A 71 2.41 -15.19 -7.55
CA PHE A 71 3.77 -15.74 -7.44
C PHE A 71 3.98 -16.52 -6.13
N ALA A 72 3.57 -15.97 -4.99
CA ALA A 72 3.68 -16.64 -3.69
C ALA A 72 2.80 -17.90 -3.58
N ALA A 73 1.66 -17.95 -4.28
CA ALA A 73 0.78 -19.11 -4.29
C ALA A 73 1.37 -20.28 -5.11
N LEU A 74 2.15 -20.00 -6.17
CA LEU A 74 2.75 -20.98 -7.06
C LEU A 74 4.05 -21.61 -6.51
N THR A 75 4.33 -21.49 -5.21
CA THR A 75 5.63 -21.85 -4.59
C THR A 75 6.14 -23.24 -5.00
N ASP A 76 5.29 -24.26 -4.93
CA ASP A 76 5.68 -25.65 -5.23
C ASP A 76 5.71 -25.97 -6.72
N GLU A 77 5.13 -25.11 -7.56
CA GLU A 77 5.04 -25.29 -9.01
C GLU A 77 6.19 -24.59 -9.77
N LEU A 78 6.92 -23.70 -9.10
CA LEU A 78 8.00 -22.92 -9.70
C LEU A 78 9.37 -23.57 -9.49
N ALA A 79 10.17 -23.64 -10.56
CA ALA A 79 11.55 -24.08 -10.50
C ALA A 79 12.44 -23.17 -9.64
N VAL A 80 12.16 -21.86 -9.67
CA VAL A 80 12.76 -20.87 -8.75
C VAL A 80 11.71 -20.51 -7.72
N LYS A 81 11.88 -21.02 -6.49
CA LYS A 81 10.92 -20.84 -5.42
C LYS A 81 10.92 -19.39 -4.90
N PRO A 82 9.76 -18.88 -4.46
CA PRO A 82 9.69 -17.70 -3.60
C PRO A 82 10.64 -17.82 -2.40
N ALA A 83 11.26 -16.72 -2.01
CA ALA A 83 12.14 -16.69 -0.83
C ALA A 83 11.37 -17.09 0.45
N ASP A 84 12.08 -17.70 1.39
CA ASP A 84 11.48 -18.18 2.63
C ASP A 84 10.75 -17.06 3.38
N GLY A 85 9.56 -17.39 3.90
CA GLY A 85 8.70 -16.45 4.62
C GLY A 85 8.01 -15.38 3.76
N LEU A 86 8.27 -15.28 2.45
CA LEU A 86 7.66 -14.26 1.59
C LEU A 86 6.12 -14.40 1.55
N ALA A 87 5.60 -15.63 1.49
CA ALA A 87 4.16 -15.87 1.50
C ALA A 87 3.47 -15.36 2.78
N GLU A 88 4.16 -15.47 3.93
CA GLU A 88 3.64 -14.94 5.19
C GLU A 88 3.65 -13.41 5.20
N ARG A 89 4.72 -12.79 4.70
CA ARG A 89 4.79 -11.33 4.56
C ARG A 89 3.68 -10.79 3.65
N VAL A 90 3.37 -11.49 2.56
CA VAL A 90 2.27 -11.15 1.65
C VAL A 90 0.91 -11.24 2.33
N ARG A 91 0.71 -12.21 3.23
CA ARG A 91 -0.53 -12.34 4.02
C ARG A 91 -0.66 -11.25 5.09
N SER A 92 0.45 -10.91 5.75
CA SER A 92 0.50 -9.89 6.80
C SER A 92 0.59 -8.45 6.27
N ALA A 93 0.60 -8.26 4.95
CA ALA A 93 0.71 -6.95 4.32
C ALA A 93 -0.46 -6.04 4.71
N SER A 94 -0.17 -4.77 4.98
CA SER A 94 -1.20 -3.76 5.26
C SER A 94 -1.47 -2.92 4.03
N PHE A 95 -2.72 -2.48 3.85
CA PHE A 95 -3.08 -1.56 2.78
C PHE A 95 -3.23 -0.14 3.33
N SER A 96 -2.36 0.77 2.89
CA SER A 96 -2.49 2.19 3.16
C SER A 96 -3.46 2.81 2.16
N LYS A 97 -4.64 3.22 2.66
CA LYS A 97 -5.65 3.92 1.85
C LYS A 97 -5.18 5.30 1.39
N GLU A 98 -4.37 5.97 2.20
CA GLU A 98 -3.83 7.31 1.91
C GLU A 98 -2.82 7.28 0.77
N ALA A 99 -1.88 6.33 0.82
CA ALA A 99 -0.88 6.16 -0.24
C ALA A 99 -1.42 5.38 -1.45
N ASN A 100 -2.57 4.71 -1.31
CA ASN A 100 -3.07 3.73 -2.27
C ASN A 100 -2.00 2.65 -2.59
N ARG A 101 -1.31 2.17 -1.55
CA ARG A 101 -0.21 1.19 -1.63
C ARG A 101 -0.34 0.11 -0.56
N TRP A 102 0.13 -1.09 -0.90
CA TRP A 102 0.37 -2.17 0.04
C TRP A 102 1.76 -2.01 0.65
N GLN A 103 1.88 -2.20 1.96
CA GLN A 103 3.11 -2.03 2.72
C GLN A 103 3.54 -3.37 3.32
N LEU A 104 4.80 -3.74 3.09
CA LEU A 104 5.42 -4.97 3.58
C LEU A 104 6.83 -4.67 4.09
N CYS A 105 7.26 -5.30 5.18
CA CYS A 105 8.67 -5.31 5.59
C CYS A 105 9.33 -6.57 5.06
N LEU A 106 10.32 -6.41 4.17
CA LEU A 106 10.97 -7.49 3.44
C LEU A 106 12.48 -7.44 3.62
N THR A 107 13.13 -8.60 3.71
CA THR A 107 14.59 -8.73 3.64
C THR A 107 15.09 -8.50 2.22
N GLU A 108 16.39 -8.27 2.03
CA GLU A 108 16.99 -8.13 0.69
C GLU A 108 16.71 -9.36 -0.21
N GLU A 109 16.81 -10.57 0.34
CA GLU A 109 16.50 -11.81 -0.37
C GLU A 109 15.03 -11.85 -0.84
N GLN A 110 14.11 -11.44 0.02
CA GLN A 110 12.69 -11.35 -0.31
C GLN A 110 12.42 -10.27 -1.37
N ILE A 111 13.13 -9.15 -1.33
CA ILE A 111 13.03 -8.10 -2.36
C ILE A 111 13.47 -8.63 -3.72
N VAL A 112 14.57 -9.38 -3.78
CA VAL A 112 15.04 -10.04 -5.02
C VAL A 112 13.99 -11.03 -5.54
N SER A 113 13.38 -11.80 -4.65
CA SER A 113 12.32 -12.76 -5.00
C SER A 113 11.06 -12.06 -5.52
N VAL A 114 10.65 -10.93 -4.92
CA VAL A 114 9.54 -10.09 -5.43
C VAL A 114 9.85 -9.57 -6.84
N ALA A 115 11.07 -9.10 -7.08
CA ALA A 115 11.49 -8.63 -8.40
C ALA A 115 11.40 -9.74 -9.45
N TYR A 116 11.78 -10.96 -9.09
CA TYR A 116 11.63 -12.14 -9.95
C TYR A 116 10.16 -12.48 -10.24
N GLY A 117 9.29 -12.46 -9.23
CA GLY A 117 7.84 -12.66 -9.41
C GLY A 117 7.20 -11.63 -10.34
N LEU A 118 7.58 -10.35 -10.21
CA LEU A 118 7.11 -9.29 -11.11
C LEU A 118 7.67 -9.43 -12.52
N TYR A 119 8.89 -9.94 -12.68
CA TYR A 119 9.45 -10.29 -13.99
C TYR A 119 8.65 -11.40 -14.68
N LEU A 120 8.27 -12.46 -13.97
CA LEU A 120 7.40 -13.52 -14.51
C LEU A 120 6.02 -12.97 -14.91
N HIS A 121 5.46 -12.07 -14.10
CA HIS A 121 4.21 -11.39 -14.43
C HIS A 121 4.36 -10.50 -15.68
N ARG A 122 5.50 -9.84 -15.87
CA ARG A 122 5.81 -9.09 -17.09
C ARG A 122 5.85 -9.98 -18.33
N LEU A 123 6.48 -11.14 -18.25
CA LEU A 123 6.59 -12.07 -19.38
C LEU A 123 5.23 -12.64 -19.83
N THR A 124 4.26 -12.66 -18.92
CA THR A 124 2.97 -13.34 -19.15
C THR A 124 1.82 -12.36 -19.37
N LEU A 125 1.83 -11.15 -18.78
CA LEU A 125 0.62 -10.33 -18.66
C LEU A 125 0.79 -8.79 -18.77
N SER A 126 1.95 -8.16 -18.46
CA SER A 126 2.15 -6.69 -18.68
C SER A 126 3.57 -6.14 -18.38
N GLU A 127 4.17 -5.37 -19.30
CA GLU A 127 5.51 -4.76 -19.12
C GLU A 127 5.56 -3.53 -18.18
N ALA A 128 4.44 -2.82 -18.02
CA ALA A 128 4.43 -1.50 -17.39
C ALA A 128 4.76 -1.56 -15.89
N GLU A 129 4.29 -2.58 -15.18
CA GLU A 129 4.42 -2.71 -13.73
C GLU A 129 5.85 -3.09 -13.30
N ALA A 130 6.53 -3.93 -14.07
CA ALA A 130 7.93 -4.29 -13.81
C ALA A 130 8.89 -3.12 -14.13
N ASN A 131 8.57 -2.29 -15.13
CA ASN A 131 9.32 -1.08 -15.41
C ASN A 131 9.13 -0.03 -14.30
N ALA A 132 7.94 0.08 -13.71
CA ALA A 132 7.70 0.95 -12.56
C ALA A 132 8.50 0.49 -11.32
N PHE A 133 8.46 -0.80 -10.99
CA PHE A 133 9.21 -1.36 -9.86
C PHE A 133 10.73 -1.21 -10.03
N ALA A 134 11.25 -1.44 -11.24
CA ALA A 134 12.68 -1.27 -11.52
C ALA A 134 13.16 0.17 -11.36
N ARG A 135 12.32 1.17 -11.65
CA ARG A 135 12.63 2.59 -11.39
C ARG A 135 12.66 2.90 -9.90
N ASP A 136 11.71 2.36 -9.15
CA ASP A 136 11.55 2.66 -7.72
C ASP A 136 12.66 2.00 -6.87
N TYR A 137 13.15 0.82 -7.28
CA TYR A 137 14.08 0.01 -6.46
C TYR A 137 15.42 -0.32 -7.14
N ASN A 138 15.68 0.20 -8.35
CA ASN A 138 16.94 0.03 -9.10
C ASN A 138 17.34 -1.43 -9.39
N VAL A 139 16.39 -2.35 -9.38
CA VAL A 139 16.61 -3.76 -9.69
C VAL A 139 15.74 -4.17 -10.87
N THR A 140 16.35 -4.75 -11.90
CA THR A 140 15.63 -5.34 -13.03
C THR A 140 16.18 -6.73 -13.35
N PHE A 141 15.31 -7.66 -13.72
CA PHE A 141 15.73 -8.96 -14.25
C PHE A 141 15.67 -8.92 -15.77
N ARG A 142 16.76 -9.35 -16.42
CA ARG A 142 16.82 -9.53 -17.87
C ARG A 142 17.34 -10.93 -18.19
N PRO A 143 16.86 -11.57 -19.28
CA PRO A 143 17.48 -12.79 -19.75
C PRO A 143 18.93 -12.49 -20.14
N SER A 144 19.88 -13.25 -19.60
CA SER A 144 21.27 -13.21 -20.04
C SER A 144 21.34 -13.53 -21.54
N PRO A 145 22.04 -12.72 -22.36
CA PRO A 145 22.17 -12.98 -23.80
C PRO A 145 22.82 -14.34 -24.11
N ALA A 146 23.68 -14.83 -23.22
CA ALA A 146 24.46 -16.06 -23.42
C ALA A 146 23.69 -17.33 -23.01
N THR A 147 22.85 -17.25 -21.98
CA THR A 147 22.26 -18.43 -21.34
C THR A 147 20.73 -18.41 -21.32
N ARG A 148 20.12 -17.29 -21.71
CA ARG A 148 18.68 -16.99 -21.56
C ARG A 148 18.14 -17.15 -20.13
N THR A 149 19.02 -17.32 -19.14
CA THR A 149 18.66 -17.39 -17.73
C THR A 149 18.30 -15.99 -17.22
N PRO A 150 17.21 -15.83 -16.45
CA PRO A 150 16.90 -14.57 -15.80
C PRO A 150 18.01 -14.20 -14.83
N THR A 151 18.63 -13.04 -15.02
CA THR A 151 19.71 -12.55 -14.16
C THR A 151 19.33 -11.18 -13.61
N ALA A 152 19.56 -10.98 -12.31
CA ALA A 152 19.38 -9.69 -11.65
C ALA A 152 20.45 -8.71 -12.13
N VAL A 153 20.01 -7.53 -12.57
CA VAL A 153 20.88 -6.43 -12.95
C VAL A 153 20.53 -5.23 -12.09
N LEU A 154 21.49 -4.77 -11.30
CA LEU A 154 21.41 -3.50 -10.61
C LEU A 154 21.54 -2.37 -11.65
N LEU A 155 20.52 -1.52 -11.74
CA LEU A 155 20.62 -0.31 -12.54
C LEU A 155 21.47 0.67 -11.74
N ARG A 156 22.71 0.93 -12.20
CA ARG A 156 23.53 1.98 -11.58
C ARG A 156 22.80 3.32 -11.72
N PRO A 157 22.84 4.19 -10.70
CA PRO A 157 22.48 5.59 -10.89
C PRO A 157 23.35 6.17 -12.00
N LEU A 158 22.75 6.94 -12.91
CA LEU A 158 23.50 7.80 -13.83
C LEU A 158 24.31 8.77 -12.97
N ALA A 159 25.58 8.44 -12.73
CA ALA A 159 26.55 9.39 -12.24
C ALA A 159 26.60 10.50 -13.28
N GLY A 160 26.18 11.70 -12.90
CA GLY A 160 26.31 12.87 -13.73
C GLY A 160 27.78 13.05 -14.10
N ASP A 161 28.03 13.26 -15.39
CA ASP A 161 29.28 13.82 -15.87
C ASP A 161 29.62 15.06 -15.03
N SER A 162 30.79 15.02 -14.42
CA SER A 162 31.51 16.22 -14.02
C SER A 162 32.89 16.09 -14.62
N ASP A 163 32.94 16.37 -15.92
CA ASP A 163 34.15 16.82 -16.60
C ASP A 163 34.32 18.32 -16.28
N GLY A 164 35.55 18.71 -15.98
CA GLY A 164 35.88 20.05 -15.50
C GLY A 164 37.31 20.12 -15.01
N ALA A 165 38.22 20.05 -15.99
CA ALA A 165 39.61 20.45 -15.87
C ALA A 165 39.78 21.93 -15.49
#